data_AF-A0A453K6F7-F1
#
_entry.id   AF-A0A453K6F7-F1
#
_cell.length_a   1.000
_cell.length_b   1.000
_cell.length_c   1.000
_cell.angle_alpha   90.00
_cell.angle_beta   90.00
_cell.angle_gamma   90.00
#
_symmetry.space_group_name_H-M   'P 1'
#
loop_
_entity.id
_entity.type
_entity.pdbx_description
1 polymer ?
#
loop_
_entity_poly.entity_id
_entity_poly.type
_entity_poly.pdbx_seq_one_letter_code
_entity_poly.pdbx_strand_id
1 'polypeptide(L)'
;MQVDPDLARTVLVSTKLDTKIPQFARASDVEVFLHPPTCVLDGSLLGDSPFFTSVPSGRVGSCHEAVFRSNEEFKKAISLRELDDVTSLEDKLGRSLTREEKNRIGVSNLRLFLEELLQNRYIESVPSIIPLLEKEHRAASRKLRKVTQEISDLDEAKLKEKARLFHDSFLTKLSLLLKGMVVAPPDKFGETLINERINGGTFTGSENFQLPNKMMANAGMRLYGGAQYHRAMAEFRLVVGSIKCPPITREEIVNACGVEDIHDGTNYSRTACVIAVAKACDTFEPFLHQLSFRLLYILKRLSPISVFLLEKDGEHFSSHDVLVKRVQAAFNRFAESTEQSCRERCMEDLESTTRYVTWSLHNKNRAGLRHFLDSFVAPEQLCANTHTAHSAGLHEQSTGLNDSKQDRPKGELKSSHTSDSNPSGGVSETRLVDLLDNTLWNRRLAPSSERLVYALVHQIFHGIKEHFLVTTELKFNCFLLMPIVDKLAALLREDLESAFEDDLDSIFSVTELRHSLGQKKRELEIELKQMKRLKEKFTEINKKLNSLQVRQQA
;
A
#
# COMPACT_ATOMS: atom_id res chain seq x y z
N MET A 1 25.25 16.99 -34.35
CA MET A 1 26.33 16.88 -35.35
C MET A 1 27.37 17.93 -34.96
N GLN A 2 28.51 17.52 -34.41
CA GLN A 2 29.60 18.46 -34.10
C GLN A 2 30.17 19.00 -35.42
N VAL A 3 30.24 20.33 -35.54
CA VAL A 3 31.04 21.01 -36.56
C VAL A 3 32.49 20.57 -36.36
N ASP A 4 33.21 20.25 -37.45
CA ASP A 4 34.60 19.80 -37.44
C ASP A 4 35.54 21.01 -37.32
N PRO A 5 36.01 21.38 -36.11
CA PRO A 5 36.75 22.62 -35.92
C PRO A 5 38.20 22.50 -36.40
N ASP A 6 38.74 21.28 -36.43
CA ASP A 6 40.14 20.99 -36.77
C ASP A 6 40.33 20.66 -38.25
N LEU A 7 39.25 20.70 -39.05
CA LEU A 7 39.19 20.36 -40.48
C LEU A 7 39.71 18.94 -40.83
N ALA A 8 39.94 18.10 -39.82
CA ALA A 8 40.56 16.78 -39.92
C ALA A 8 39.71 15.77 -40.73
N ARG A 9 38.43 16.10 -40.95
CA ARG A 9 37.48 15.30 -41.74
C ARG A 9 36.83 16.12 -42.85
N THR A 10 37.52 17.17 -43.30
CA THR A 10 37.06 18.10 -44.33
C THR A 10 37.94 18.03 -45.59
N VAL A 11 37.30 18.01 -46.76
CA VAL A 11 37.96 18.12 -48.08
C VAL A 11 37.66 19.51 -48.64
N LEU A 12 38.71 20.27 -48.96
CA LEU A 12 38.57 21.62 -49.50
C LEU A 12 38.48 21.57 -51.04
N VAL A 13 37.42 22.18 -51.59
CA VAL A 13 37.21 22.25 -53.05
C VAL A 13 36.98 23.69 -53.48
N SER A 14 37.92 24.22 -54.26
CA SER A 14 37.75 25.50 -54.95
C SER A 14 37.02 25.27 -56.27
N THR A 15 35.91 25.95 -56.47
CA THR A 15 35.08 25.86 -57.68
C THR A 15 35.28 27.06 -58.58
N LYS A 16 34.82 26.96 -59.83
CA LYS A 16 34.91 28.01 -60.86
C LYS A 16 36.36 28.39 -61.20
N LEU A 17 37.24 27.39 -61.26
CA LEU A 17 38.64 27.58 -61.62
C LEU A 17 38.76 28.25 -63.00
N ASP A 18 37.90 27.88 -63.94
CA ASP A 18 37.72 28.48 -65.26
C ASP A 18 37.61 30.01 -65.26
N THR A 19 36.89 30.58 -64.28
CA THR A 19 36.74 32.02 -64.15
C THR A 19 37.91 32.69 -63.44
N LYS A 20 38.68 31.92 -62.67
CA LYS A 20 39.82 32.40 -61.88
C LYS A 20 41.11 32.43 -62.69
N ILE A 21 41.35 31.44 -63.56
CA ILE A 21 42.56 31.37 -64.39
C ILE A 21 42.83 32.67 -65.18
N PRO A 22 41.83 33.30 -65.83
CA PRO A 22 42.05 34.55 -66.57
C PRO A 22 42.45 35.75 -65.68
N GLN A 23 42.10 35.72 -64.40
CA GLN A 23 42.35 36.81 -63.44
C GLN A 23 43.81 36.85 -62.96
N PHE A 24 44.59 35.78 -63.19
CA PHE A 24 46.01 35.76 -62.84
C PHE A 24 46.83 36.61 -63.80
N ALA A 25 47.55 37.58 -63.23
CA ALA A 25 48.40 38.50 -63.98
C ALA A 25 49.85 37.99 -64.08
N ARG A 26 50.32 37.24 -63.08
CA ARG A 26 51.69 36.70 -63.01
C ARG A 26 51.68 35.20 -62.70
N ALA A 27 52.73 34.49 -63.14
CA ALA A 27 52.93 33.08 -62.81
C ALA A 27 53.00 32.83 -61.30
N SER A 28 53.58 33.77 -60.54
CA SER A 28 53.62 33.74 -59.07
C SER A 28 52.24 33.69 -58.42
N ASP A 29 51.23 34.32 -59.05
CA ASP A 29 49.87 34.35 -58.51
C ASP A 29 49.22 32.96 -58.62
N VAL A 30 49.55 32.23 -59.69
CA VAL A 30 49.10 30.85 -59.91
C VAL A 30 49.78 29.90 -58.93
N GLU A 31 51.09 30.07 -58.69
CA GLU A 31 51.84 29.22 -57.75
C GLU A 31 51.34 29.37 -56.32
N VAL A 32 51.08 30.60 -55.85
CA VAL A 32 50.49 30.86 -54.52
C VAL A 32 49.07 30.31 -54.42
N PHE A 33 48.30 30.33 -55.52
CA PHE A 33 46.94 29.80 -55.53
C PHE A 33 46.89 28.27 -55.47
N LEU A 34 47.78 27.57 -56.20
CA LEU A 34 47.87 26.11 -56.18
C LEU A 34 48.53 25.57 -54.90
N HIS A 35 49.47 26.33 -54.32
CA HIS A 35 50.16 25.99 -53.08
C HIS A 35 49.99 27.09 -52.03
N PRO A 36 48.79 27.19 -51.41
CA PRO A 36 48.56 28.14 -50.34
C PRO A 36 49.53 27.88 -49.16
N PRO A 37 50.06 28.93 -48.50
CA PRO A 37 50.96 28.77 -47.36
C PRO A 37 50.34 27.94 -46.23
N THR A 38 51.14 27.07 -45.60
CA THR A 38 50.70 26.15 -44.54
C THR A 38 50.08 26.85 -43.33
N CYS A 39 50.40 28.13 -43.07
CA CYS A 39 49.78 28.92 -42.01
C CYS A 39 48.31 29.34 -42.29
N VAL A 40 47.85 29.22 -43.53
CA VAL A 40 46.46 29.50 -43.94
C VAL A 40 45.60 28.22 -43.88
N LEU A 41 46.26 27.06 -43.97
CA LEU A 41 45.65 25.74 -43.84
C LEU A 41 46.02 25.15 -42.47
N ASP A 42 45.61 25.83 -41.39
CA ASP A 42 45.73 25.31 -40.02
C ASP A 42 44.78 24.12 -39.86
N GLY A 43 45.26 22.90 -40.16
CA GLY A 43 44.48 21.69 -39.97
C GLY A 43 44.96 20.52 -40.82
N SER A 44 44.82 19.31 -40.28
CA SER A 44 45.07 18.03 -40.94
C SER A 44 44.01 17.71 -41.99
N LEU A 45 43.87 18.57 -43.00
CA LEU A 45 42.90 18.43 -44.08
C LEU A 45 42.99 17.05 -44.73
N LEU A 46 41.83 16.47 -45.04
CA LEU A 46 41.78 15.20 -45.77
C LEU A 46 42.37 15.40 -47.17
N GLY A 47 43.59 14.88 -47.37
CA GLY A 47 44.32 14.97 -48.61
C GLY A 47 45.29 16.15 -48.72
N ASP A 48 45.65 16.82 -47.61
CA ASP A 48 46.77 17.78 -47.47
C ASP A 48 46.72 19.07 -48.34
N SER A 49 45.87 19.14 -49.35
CA SER A 49 45.77 20.26 -50.30
C SER A 49 44.36 20.36 -50.93
N PRO A 50 43.93 21.57 -51.35
CA PRO A 50 42.65 21.78 -52.00
C PRO A 50 42.56 21.13 -53.38
N PHE A 51 41.35 20.72 -53.77
CA PHE A 51 41.02 20.37 -55.14
C PHE A 51 40.47 21.59 -55.89
N PHE A 52 40.84 21.75 -57.15
CA PHE A 52 40.39 22.85 -58.01
C PHE A 52 39.54 22.30 -59.14
N THR A 53 38.31 22.80 -59.27
CA THR A 53 37.33 22.24 -60.20
C THR A 53 36.63 23.33 -61.02
N SER A 54 36.34 23.00 -62.26
CA SER A 54 35.43 23.75 -63.13
C SER A 54 34.34 22.82 -63.62
N VAL A 55 33.12 23.34 -63.67
CA VAL A 55 31.96 22.59 -64.16
C VAL A 55 31.35 23.38 -65.32
N PRO A 56 31.21 22.78 -66.51
CA PRO A 56 30.55 23.42 -67.63
C PRO A 56 29.15 23.92 -67.26
N SER A 57 28.84 25.17 -67.57
CA SER A 57 27.54 25.77 -67.31
C SER A 57 26.49 25.26 -68.30
N GLY A 58 25.43 24.61 -67.80
CA GLY A 58 24.30 24.19 -68.64
C GLY A 58 23.48 23.08 -68.01
N ARG A 59 22.21 22.97 -68.40
CA ARG A 59 21.33 21.87 -67.94
C ARG A 59 21.45 20.67 -68.88
N VAL A 60 21.40 19.48 -68.30
CA VAL A 60 21.31 18.21 -69.04
C VAL A 60 19.84 17.84 -69.23
N GLY A 61 19.43 17.53 -70.45
CA GLY A 61 18.05 17.11 -70.72
C GLY A 61 17.70 17.05 -72.21
N SER A 62 16.48 16.63 -72.51
CA SER A 62 15.93 16.59 -73.87
C SER A 62 15.11 17.84 -74.23
N CYS A 63 14.96 18.78 -73.29
CA CYS A 63 14.25 20.03 -73.49
C CYS A 63 15.03 20.98 -74.42
N HIS A 64 14.31 21.89 -75.08
CA HIS A 64 14.91 22.89 -75.98
C HIS A 64 15.95 23.80 -75.29
N GLU A 65 15.86 23.99 -73.97
CA GLU A 65 16.79 24.78 -73.16
C GLU A 65 17.99 23.99 -72.60
N ALA A 66 18.07 22.68 -72.87
CA ALA A 66 19.17 21.86 -72.41
C ALA A 66 20.42 22.10 -73.26
N VAL A 67 21.52 22.47 -72.60
CA VAL A 67 22.84 22.70 -73.24
C VAL A 67 23.50 21.36 -73.57
N PHE A 68 23.22 20.32 -72.79
CA PHE A 68 23.74 18.97 -73.00
C PHE A 68 22.56 18.00 -73.21
N ARG A 69 22.58 17.24 -74.31
CA ARG A 69 21.51 16.32 -74.69
C ARG A 69 21.53 15.01 -73.89
N SER A 70 22.66 14.68 -73.27
CA SER A 70 22.79 13.46 -72.45
C SER A 70 23.83 13.60 -71.32
N ASN A 71 23.72 12.73 -70.31
CA ASN A 71 24.71 12.65 -69.24
C ASN A 71 26.12 12.33 -69.76
N GLU A 72 26.24 11.53 -70.83
CA GLU A 72 27.53 11.20 -71.43
C GLU A 72 28.16 12.39 -72.16
N GLU A 73 27.35 13.22 -72.81
CA GLU A 73 27.81 14.46 -73.42
C GLU A 73 28.30 15.45 -72.34
N PHE A 74 27.60 15.55 -71.22
CA PHE A 74 28.02 16.37 -70.10
C PHE A 74 29.33 15.89 -69.46
N LYS A 75 29.51 14.56 -69.27
CA LYS A 75 30.77 13.99 -68.79
C LYS A 75 31.93 14.31 -69.73
N LYS A 76 31.73 14.19 -71.05
CA LYS A 76 32.73 14.58 -72.05
C LYS A 76 33.07 16.05 -71.96
N ALA A 77 32.06 16.92 -71.78
CA ALA A 77 32.27 18.35 -71.61
C ALA A 77 33.06 18.69 -70.32
N ILE A 78 32.83 17.95 -69.22
CA ILE A 78 33.65 18.07 -68.01
C ILE A 78 35.10 17.69 -68.32
N SER A 79 35.35 16.54 -68.94
CA SER A 79 36.72 16.09 -69.26
C SER A 79 37.45 17.06 -70.21
N LEU A 80 36.74 17.65 -71.18
CA LEU A 80 37.30 18.68 -72.05
C LEU A 80 37.63 19.95 -71.27
N ARG A 81 36.73 20.39 -70.38
CA ARG A 81 36.96 21.57 -69.54
C ARG A 81 38.14 21.39 -68.59
N GLU A 82 38.29 20.19 -68.01
CA GLU A 82 39.45 19.85 -67.17
C GLU A 82 40.76 19.95 -67.96
N LEU A 83 40.76 19.48 -69.21
CA LEU A 83 41.92 19.60 -70.10
C LEU A 83 42.23 21.07 -70.42
N ASP A 84 41.20 21.87 -70.73
CA ASP A 84 41.33 23.31 -71.00
C ASP A 84 41.84 24.09 -69.78
N ASP A 85 41.43 23.71 -68.58
CA ASP A 85 41.92 24.34 -67.35
C ASP A 85 43.41 24.01 -67.11
N VAL A 86 43.83 22.78 -67.38
CA VAL A 86 45.24 22.36 -67.29
C VAL A 86 46.08 23.12 -68.29
N THR A 87 45.67 23.22 -69.56
CA THR A 87 46.42 23.98 -70.58
C THR A 87 46.49 25.45 -70.25
N SER A 88 45.36 26.06 -69.85
CA SER A 88 45.30 27.48 -69.47
C SER A 88 46.18 27.80 -68.25
N LEU A 89 46.29 26.87 -67.30
CA LEU A 89 47.20 27.00 -66.15
C LEU A 89 48.67 26.89 -66.57
N GLU A 90 49.02 25.90 -67.39
CA GLU A 90 50.38 25.70 -67.91
C GLU A 90 50.85 26.92 -68.72
N ASP A 91 49.97 27.50 -69.54
CA ASP A 91 50.24 28.73 -70.31
C ASP A 91 50.51 29.94 -69.40
N LYS A 92 49.76 30.08 -68.30
CA LYS A 92 49.94 31.18 -67.32
C LYS A 92 51.17 31.00 -66.43
N LEU A 93 51.53 29.77 -66.12
CA LEU A 93 52.72 29.41 -65.34
C LEU A 93 54.01 29.49 -66.17
N GLY A 94 53.93 29.30 -67.48
CA GLY A 94 55.11 29.19 -68.36
C GLY A 94 55.91 27.90 -68.16
N ARG A 95 55.32 26.90 -67.48
CA ARG A 95 55.88 25.55 -67.26
C ARG A 95 54.76 24.52 -67.23
N SER A 96 55.10 23.26 -67.50
CA SER A 96 54.16 22.16 -67.29
C SER A 96 53.85 21.97 -65.80
N LEU A 97 52.61 21.57 -65.51
CA LEU A 97 52.18 21.24 -64.15
C LEU A 97 52.82 19.91 -63.72
N THR A 98 53.25 19.85 -62.47
CA THR A 98 53.75 18.63 -61.83
C THR A 98 52.64 17.59 -61.71
N ARG A 99 53.01 16.32 -61.49
CA ARG A 99 52.04 15.24 -61.30
C ARG A 99 51.13 15.48 -60.09
N GLU A 100 51.68 16.07 -59.02
CA GLU A 100 50.93 16.38 -57.80
C GLU A 100 49.90 17.49 -58.04
N GLU A 101 50.28 18.57 -58.73
CA GLU A 101 49.37 19.65 -59.13
C GLU A 101 48.25 19.11 -60.05
N LYS A 102 48.59 18.28 -61.05
CA LYS A 102 47.61 17.67 -61.96
C LYS A 102 46.60 16.79 -61.23
N ASN A 103 47.03 16.04 -60.21
CA ASN A 103 46.15 15.19 -59.41
C ASN A 103 45.13 15.98 -58.56
N ARG A 104 45.31 17.30 -58.41
CA ARG A 104 44.38 18.17 -57.65
C ARG A 104 43.46 18.98 -58.53
N ILE A 105 43.61 18.89 -59.85
CA ILE A 105 42.79 19.63 -60.81
C ILE A 105 41.75 18.69 -61.42
N GLY A 106 40.51 19.16 -61.48
CA GLY A 106 39.39 18.49 -62.12
C GLY A 106 38.48 17.70 -61.18
N VAL A 107 37.23 17.58 -61.62
CA VAL A 107 36.17 16.79 -60.98
C VAL A 107 36.50 15.30 -61.04
N SER A 108 37.13 14.83 -62.12
CA SER A 108 37.54 13.43 -62.28
C SER A 108 38.51 12.99 -61.18
N ASN A 109 39.53 13.79 -60.89
CA ASN A 109 40.52 13.48 -59.85
C ASN A 109 39.94 13.63 -58.43
N LEU A 110 39.11 14.65 -58.20
CA LEU A 110 38.36 14.78 -56.94
C LEU A 110 37.47 13.55 -56.70
N ARG A 111 36.78 13.05 -57.73
CA ARG A 111 35.95 11.85 -57.64
C ARG A 111 36.80 10.63 -57.27
N LEU A 112 37.92 10.40 -57.95
CA LEU A 112 38.81 9.26 -57.65
C LEU A 112 39.31 9.31 -56.21
N PHE A 113 39.74 10.49 -55.74
CA PHE A 113 40.16 10.68 -54.36
C PHE A 113 39.05 10.37 -53.35
N LEU A 114 37.82 10.87 -53.59
CA LEU A 114 36.68 10.61 -52.71
C LEU A 114 36.26 9.14 -52.72
N GLU A 115 36.31 8.47 -53.87
CA GLU A 115 36.03 7.05 -54.01
C GLU A 115 37.05 6.19 -53.23
N GLU A 116 38.34 6.49 -53.36
CA GLU A 116 39.42 5.81 -52.62
C GLU A 116 39.33 6.05 -51.12
N LEU A 117 39.09 7.30 -50.71
CA LEU A 117 38.91 7.66 -49.30
C LEU A 117 37.70 6.92 -48.69
N LEU A 118 36.56 6.89 -49.40
CA LEU A 118 35.38 6.16 -48.96
C LEU A 118 35.66 4.66 -48.83
N GLN A 119 36.37 4.08 -49.81
CA GLN A 119 36.75 2.67 -49.80
C GLN A 119 37.65 2.33 -48.62
N ASN A 120 38.70 3.11 -48.37
CA ASN A 120 39.63 2.90 -47.26
C ASN A 120 38.90 3.00 -45.91
N ARG A 121 38.07 4.03 -45.73
CA ARG A 121 37.26 4.18 -44.51
C ARG A 121 36.28 3.04 -44.31
N TYR A 122 35.68 2.54 -45.39
CA TYR A 122 34.80 1.39 -45.32
C TYR A 122 35.56 0.13 -44.88
N ILE A 123 36.71 -0.17 -45.48
CA ILE A 123 37.54 -1.34 -45.15
C ILE A 123 38.05 -1.26 -43.70
N GLU A 124 38.50 -0.09 -43.24
CA GLU A 124 38.92 0.14 -41.86
C GLU A 124 37.77 -0.09 -40.85
N SER A 125 36.56 0.30 -41.22
CA SER A 125 35.41 0.28 -40.32
C SER A 125 34.72 -1.09 -40.23
N VAL A 126 34.71 -1.88 -41.31
CA VAL A 126 34.01 -3.18 -41.38
C VAL A 126 34.39 -4.17 -40.26
N PRO A 127 35.68 -4.37 -39.91
CA PRO A 127 36.08 -5.26 -38.83
C PRO A 127 35.49 -4.88 -37.47
N SER A 128 35.18 -3.60 -37.24
CA SER A 128 34.54 -3.14 -36.00
C SER A 128 33.00 -3.27 -36.04
N ILE A 129 32.40 -3.03 -37.21
CA ILE A 129 30.94 -3.01 -37.39
C ILE A 129 30.34 -4.43 -37.35
N ILE A 130 31.00 -5.42 -37.96
CA ILE A 130 30.47 -6.80 -38.01
C ILE A 130 30.30 -7.41 -36.60
N PRO A 131 31.31 -7.38 -35.70
CA PRO A 131 31.14 -7.89 -34.33
C PRO A 131 30.07 -7.14 -33.54
N LEU A 132 29.91 -5.83 -33.77
CA LEU A 132 28.88 -5.02 -33.13
C LEU A 132 27.47 -5.47 -33.58
N LEU A 133 27.27 -5.65 -34.89
CA LEU A 133 26.04 -6.20 -35.45
C LEU A 133 25.75 -7.61 -34.91
N GLU A 134 26.78 -8.46 -34.75
CA GLU A 134 26.61 -9.79 -34.15
C GLU A 134 26.21 -9.75 -32.68
N LYS A 135 26.83 -8.86 -31.89
CA LYS A 135 26.50 -8.67 -30.48
C LYS A 135 25.05 -8.22 -30.32
N GLU A 136 24.64 -7.22 -31.09
CA GLU A 136 23.27 -6.71 -31.07
C GLU A 136 22.29 -7.78 -31.57
N HIS A 137 22.62 -8.54 -32.62
CA HIS A 137 21.78 -9.65 -33.09
C HIS A 137 21.60 -10.72 -32.00
N ARG A 138 22.67 -11.10 -31.28
CA ARG A 138 22.59 -12.04 -30.15
C ARG A 138 21.77 -11.46 -29.00
N ALA A 139 21.88 -10.16 -28.72
CA ALA A 139 21.09 -9.49 -27.70
C ALA A 139 19.59 -9.48 -28.05
N ALA A 140 19.23 -9.06 -29.27
CA ALA A 140 17.86 -9.08 -29.78
C ALA A 140 17.29 -10.51 -29.81
N SER A 141 18.09 -11.50 -30.22
CA SER A 141 17.68 -12.93 -30.20
C SER A 141 17.36 -13.42 -28.78
N ARG A 142 18.18 -13.04 -27.78
CA ARG A 142 17.90 -13.39 -26.38
C ARG A 142 16.62 -12.71 -25.87
N LYS A 143 16.41 -11.43 -26.20
CA LYS A 143 15.18 -10.70 -25.85
C LYS A 143 13.94 -11.36 -26.49
N LEU A 144 14.02 -11.73 -27.77
CA LEU A 144 12.93 -12.41 -28.47
C LEU A 144 12.58 -13.76 -27.82
N ARG A 145 13.58 -14.55 -27.41
CA ARG A 145 13.34 -15.81 -26.68
C ARG A 145 12.64 -15.57 -25.34
N LYS A 146 13.03 -14.53 -24.59
CA LYS A 146 12.37 -14.16 -23.33
C LYS A 146 10.91 -13.78 -23.56
N VAL A 147 10.63 -12.89 -24.51
CA VAL A 147 9.25 -12.48 -24.85
C VAL A 147 8.43 -13.68 -25.34
N THR A 148 9.02 -14.59 -26.10
CA THR A 148 8.33 -15.80 -26.56
C THR A 148 8.01 -16.74 -25.39
N GLN A 149 8.92 -16.87 -24.42
CA GLN A 149 8.68 -17.62 -23.19
C GLN A 149 7.57 -16.98 -22.35
N GLU A 150 7.61 -15.65 -22.17
CA GLU A 150 6.57 -14.91 -21.45
C GLU A 150 5.18 -15.12 -22.09
N ILE A 151 5.08 -15.09 -23.42
CA ILE A 151 3.84 -15.40 -24.14
C ILE A 151 3.39 -16.86 -23.91
N SER A 152 4.34 -17.80 -23.84
CA SER A 152 4.03 -19.21 -23.52
C SER A 152 3.65 -19.43 -22.05
N ASP A 153 3.99 -18.50 -21.17
CA ASP A 153 3.64 -18.53 -19.76
C ASP A 153 2.30 -17.86 -19.47
N LEU A 154 1.70 -17.19 -20.47
CA LEU A 154 0.29 -16.74 -20.46
C LEU A 154 -0.71 -17.86 -20.77
N ASP A 155 -0.27 -19.12 -20.68
CA ASP A 155 -1.17 -20.26 -20.77
C ASP A 155 -2.11 -20.30 -19.57
N GLU A 156 -3.38 -20.62 -19.82
CA GLU A 156 -4.45 -20.57 -18.83
C GLU A 156 -4.14 -21.44 -17.60
N ALA A 157 -3.66 -22.66 -17.83
CA ALA A 157 -3.32 -23.59 -16.75
C ALA A 157 -2.20 -23.03 -15.86
N LYS A 158 -1.14 -22.48 -16.48
CA LYS A 158 -0.01 -21.88 -15.77
C LYS A 158 -0.39 -20.60 -15.01
N LEU A 159 -1.28 -19.78 -15.57
CA LEU A 159 -1.78 -18.58 -14.90
C LEU A 159 -2.62 -18.94 -13.66
N LYS A 160 -3.52 -19.91 -13.78
CA LYS A 160 -4.28 -20.44 -12.63
C LYS A 160 -3.36 -20.99 -11.55
N GLU A 161 -2.35 -21.76 -11.92
CA GLU A 161 -1.34 -22.28 -10.97
C GLU A 161 -0.56 -21.15 -10.29
N LYS A 162 -0.06 -20.16 -11.04
CA LYS A 162 0.64 -18.99 -10.48
C LYS A 162 -0.22 -18.19 -9.50
N ALA A 163 -1.51 -18.01 -9.79
CA ALA A 163 -2.41 -17.31 -8.88
C ALA A 163 -2.76 -18.11 -7.63
N ARG A 164 -2.87 -19.44 -7.73
CA ARG A 164 -3.01 -20.31 -6.54
C ARG A 164 -1.78 -20.23 -5.64
N LEU A 165 -0.58 -20.28 -6.22
CA LEU A 165 0.68 -20.12 -5.48
C LEU A 165 0.76 -18.73 -4.81
N PHE A 166 0.43 -17.66 -5.54
CA PHE A 166 0.36 -16.31 -4.96
C PHE A 166 -0.58 -16.25 -3.76
N HIS A 167 -1.78 -16.81 -3.92
CA HIS A 167 -2.80 -16.83 -2.88
C HIS A 167 -2.31 -17.58 -1.62
N ASP A 168 -1.73 -18.77 -1.79
CA ASP A 168 -1.22 -19.56 -0.67
C ASP A 168 -0.02 -18.88 0.03
N SER A 169 0.89 -18.27 -0.74
CA SER A 169 1.98 -17.45 -0.21
C SER A 169 1.44 -16.24 0.55
N PHE A 170 0.45 -15.52 0.01
CA PHE A 170 -0.19 -14.38 0.66
C PHE A 170 -0.82 -14.75 2.00
N LEU A 171 -1.59 -15.84 2.04
CA LEU A 171 -2.18 -16.36 3.27
C LEU A 171 -1.15 -16.76 4.30
N THR A 172 -0.04 -17.37 3.86
CA THR A 172 1.07 -17.73 4.74
C THR A 172 1.67 -16.50 5.40
N LYS A 173 1.94 -15.42 4.63
CA LYS A 173 2.45 -14.17 5.18
C LYS A 173 1.45 -13.52 6.15
N LEU A 174 0.17 -13.52 5.79
CA LEU A 174 -0.89 -12.98 6.63
C LEU A 174 -0.96 -13.69 7.98
N SER A 175 -0.89 -15.03 7.99
CA SER A 175 -0.88 -15.85 9.21
C SER A 175 0.31 -15.50 10.12
N LEU A 176 1.49 -15.28 9.55
CA LEU A 176 2.68 -14.88 10.31
C LEU A 176 2.50 -13.51 10.99
N LEU A 177 1.89 -12.54 10.30
CA LEU A 177 1.61 -11.21 10.86
C LEU A 177 0.59 -11.26 11.99
N LEU A 178 -0.45 -12.09 11.86
CA LEU A 178 -1.47 -12.29 12.91
C LEU A 178 -0.90 -13.00 14.14
N LYS A 179 0.01 -13.96 13.95
CA LYS A 179 0.71 -14.66 15.06
C LYS A 179 1.73 -13.77 15.79
N GLY A 180 2.02 -12.58 15.28
CA GLY A 180 2.99 -11.65 15.89
C GLY A 180 4.45 -12.01 15.62
N MET A 181 4.74 -12.71 14.51
CA MET A 181 6.11 -13.03 14.11
C MET A 181 6.83 -11.78 13.57
N VAL A 182 8.13 -11.66 13.86
CA VAL A 182 8.96 -10.52 13.41
C VAL A 182 9.40 -10.71 11.94
N VAL A 183 8.47 -10.52 11.00
CA VAL A 183 8.71 -10.75 9.56
C VAL A 183 8.86 -9.43 8.79
N ALA A 184 8.09 -8.41 9.17
CA ALA A 184 8.12 -7.09 8.55
C ALA A 184 8.93 -6.07 9.38
N PRO A 185 9.63 -5.11 8.75
CA PRO A 185 10.37 -4.07 9.45
C PRO A 185 9.42 -3.12 10.21
N PRO A 186 9.53 -3.02 11.55
CA PRO A 186 8.67 -2.15 12.37
C PRO A 186 8.81 -0.66 12.03
N ASP A 187 9.96 -0.22 11.52
CA ASP A 187 10.18 1.18 11.16
C ASP A 187 9.27 1.64 10.02
N LYS A 188 8.95 0.74 9.08
CA LYS A 188 8.13 1.03 7.91
C LYS A 188 6.64 0.79 8.17
N PHE A 189 6.29 -0.28 8.86
CA PHE A 189 4.89 -0.72 9.01
C PHE A 189 4.36 -0.69 10.43
N GLY A 190 5.20 -0.51 11.44
CA GLY A 190 4.76 -0.44 12.81
C GLY A 190 4.23 0.96 13.17
N GLU A 191 3.15 0.99 13.94
CA GLU A 191 2.54 2.23 14.45
C GLU A 191 2.76 2.33 15.96
N THR A 192 2.94 3.56 16.45
CA THR A 192 2.85 3.85 17.89
C THR A 192 1.39 4.00 18.30
N LEU A 193 1.10 4.00 19.60
CA LEU A 193 -0.27 4.23 20.11
C LEU A 193 -0.87 5.57 19.61
N ILE A 194 -0.03 6.58 19.38
CA ILE A 194 -0.48 7.88 18.88
C ILE A 194 -0.92 7.75 17.43
N ASN A 195 -0.07 7.19 16.56
CA ASN A 195 -0.39 6.98 15.13
C ASN A 195 -1.66 6.16 14.98
N GLU A 196 -1.74 5.11 15.80
CA GLU A 196 -2.90 4.31 15.98
C GLU A 196 -4.14 5.20 16.19
N ARG A 197 -4.22 5.92 17.30
CA ARG A 197 -5.34 6.80 17.66
C ARG A 197 -5.78 7.78 16.58
N ILE A 198 -4.86 8.35 15.80
CA ILE A 198 -5.23 9.30 14.74
C ILE A 198 -5.80 8.57 13.51
N ASN A 199 -5.24 7.41 13.14
CA ASN A 199 -5.61 6.72 11.90
C ASN A 199 -6.81 5.76 12.07
N GLY A 200 -6.86 5.05 13.19
CA GLY A 200 -7.88 4.02 13.48
C GLY A 200 -8.86 4.41 14.57
N GLY A 201 -8.92 5.70 14.95
CA GLY A 201 -9.82 6.21 15.98
C GLY A 201 -9.28 6.09 17.41
N THR A 202 -9.79 6.97 18.28
CA THR A 202 -9.50 7.00 19.72
C THR A 202 -10.75 6.55 20.48
N PHE A 203 -10.55 5.92 21.64
CA PHE A 203 -11.65 5.64 22.55
C PHE A 203 -12.08 6.91 23.30
N THR A 204 -13.20 7.51 22.91
CA THR A 204 -13.73 8.75 23.51
C THR A 204 -15.16 8.53 23.98
N GLY A 205 -15.42 8.74 25.28
CA GLY A 205 -16.77 8.71 25.84
C GLY A 205 -17.47 10.07 25.75
N SER A 206 -18.60 10.21 26.45
CA SER A 206 -19.36 11.47 26.61
C SER A 206 -18.55 12.57 27.32
N GLU A 207 -17.67 12.15 28.24
CA GLU A 207 -16.64 12.99 28.86
C GLU A 207 -15.36 12.83 28.02
N ASN A 208 -14.69 13.92 27.63
CA ASN A 208 -13.45 13.93 26.82
C ASN A 208 -12.22 13.31 27.54
N PHE A 209 -12.40 12.17 28.21
CA PHE A 209 -11.36 11.44 28.91
C PHE A 209 -10.50 10.67 27.90
N GLN A 210 -9.31 11.20 27.64
CA GLN A 210 -8.28 10.49 26.89
C GLN A 210 -7.30 9.83 27.86
N LEU A 211 -7.15 8.50 27.76
CA LEU A 211 -6.19 7.78 28.60
C LEU A 211 -4.76 8.25 28.30
N PRO A 212 -3.98 8.70 29.31
CA PRO A 212 -2.60 9.11 29.11
C PRO A 212 -1.75 7.97 28.53
N ASN A 213 -0.91 8.29 27.54
CA ASN A 213 -0.06 7.30 26.85
C ASN A 213 0.82 6.47 27.81
N LYS A 214 1.18 7.04 28.98
CA LYS A 214 2.01 6.37 30.00
C LYS A 214 1.32 5.18 30.68
N MET A 215 0.00 5.09 30.62
CA MET A 215 -0.75 3.96 31.22
C MET A 215 -0.80 2.72 30.31
N MET A 216 -0.45 2.86 29.03
CA MET A 216 -0.45 1.76 28.08
C MET A 216 0.94 1.14 27.98
N ALA A 217 1.03 -0.17 28.19
CA ALA A 217 2.25 -0.92 27.91
C ALA A 217 2.65 -0.76 26.44
N ASN A 218 3.94 -0.54 26.18
CA ASN A 218 4.51 -0.43 24.84
C ASN A 218 3.89 0.69 23.98
N ALA A 219 3.36 1.75 24.59
CA ALA A 219 2.70 2.85 23.86
C ALA A 219 3.61 3.53 22.82
N GLY A 220 4.89 3.70 23.14
CA GLY A 220 5.89 4.28 22.23
C GLY A 220 6.48 3.29 21.21
N MET A 221 6.18 2.00 21.32
CA MET A 221 6.74 0.99 20.42
C MET A 221 5.92 0.90 19.12
N ARG A 222 6.61 0.65 18.01
CA ARG A 222 6.02 0.47 16.68
C ARG A 222 5.54 -0.98 16.52
N LEU A 223 4.23 -1.21 16.58
CA LEU A 223 3.63 -2.54 16.47
C LEU A 223 2.74 -2.65 15.22
N TYR A 224 2.54 -3.87 14.74
CA TYR A 224 1.65 -4.21 13.63
C TYR A 224 1.01 -5.59 13.87
N GLY A 225 -0.04 -5.91 13.11
CA GLY A 225 -0.70 -7.21 13.12
C GLY A 225 -1.22 -7.63 14.50
N GLY A 226 -0.95 -8.87 14.90
CA GLY A 226 -1.48 -9.43 16.16
C GLY A 226 -1.09 -8.62 17.40
N ALA A 227 0.16 -8.12 17.46
CA ALA A 227 0.62 -7.30 18.58
C ALA A 227 -0.16 -5.95 18.66
N GLN A 228 -0.49 -5.38 17.50
CA GLN A 228 -1.30 -4.17 17.41
C GLN A 228 -2.74 -4.44 17.87
N TYR A 229 -3.32 -5.57 17.44
CA TYR A 229 -4.66 -6.02 17.83
C TYR A 229 -4.78 -6.16 19.36
N HIS A 230 -3.82 -6.83 20.01
CA HIS A 230 -3.83 -6.99 21.46
C HIS A 230 -3.67 -5.66 22.21
N ARG A 231 -2.87 -4.73 21.69
CA ARG A 231 -2.74 -3.39 22.28
C ARG A 231 -4.05 -2.61 22.23
N ALA A 232 -4.77 -2.65 21.10
CA ALA A 232 -6.08 -2.02 20.98
C ALA A 232 -7.11 -2.62 21.96
N MET A 233 -7.13 -3.96 22.11
CA MET A 233 -8.02 -4.63 23.05
C MET A 233 -7.68 -4.28 24.52
N ALA A 234 -6.40 -4.18 24.85
CA ALA A 234 -5.95 -3.75 26.17
C ALA A 234 -6.33 -2.31 26.48
N GLU A 235 -6.23 -1.41 25.49
CA GLU A 235 -6.67 -0.02 25.63
C GLU A 235 -8.16 0.07 25.88
N PHE A 236 -8.98 -0.64 25.10
CA PHE A 236 -10.42 -0.73 25.29
C PHE A 236 -10.77 -1.18 26.71
N ARG A 237 -10.13 -2.26 27.20
CA ARG A 237 -10.36 -2.77 28.56
C ARG A 237 -10.05 -1.73 29.63
N LEU A 238 -8.94 -1.00 29.50
CA LEU A 238 -8.54 0.02 30.46
C LEU A 238 -9.48 1.23 30.43
N VAL A 239 -9.85 1.72 29.24
CA VAL A 239 -10.76 2.85 29.08
C VAL A 239 -12.13 2.50 29.62
N VAL A 240 -12.77 1.45 29.09
CA VAL A 240 -14.11 1.05 29.51
C VAL A 240 -14.13 0.63 30.98
N GLY A 241 -13.12 -0.10 31.45
CA GLY A 241 -12.99 -0.49 32.87
C GLY A 241 -12.91 0.70 33.83
N SER A 242 -12.36 1.83 33.40
CA SER A 242 -12.28 3.06 34.21
C SER A 242 -13.57 3.88 34.26
N ILE A 243 -14.55 3.58 33.41
CA ILE A 243 -15.82 4.32 33.33
C ILE A 243 -16.62 4.09 34.61
N LYS A 244 -17.12 5.20 35.16
CA LYS A 244 -18.07 5.25 36.26
C LYS A 244 -19.49 5.44 35.71
N CYS A 245 -20.49 5.05 36.50
CA CYS A 245 -21.88 5.31 36.13
C CYS A 245 -22.08 6.83 35.94
N PRO A 246 -22.68 7.28 34.81
CA PRO A 246 -22.99 8.68 34.59
C PRO A 246 -23.87 9.25 35.72
N PRO A 247 -23.88 10.58 35.94
CA PRO A 247 -24.72 11.18 36.96
C PRO A 247 -26.19 10.83 36.71
N ILE A 248 -26.87 10.46 37.79
CA ILE A 248 -28.30 10.12 37.80
C ILE A 248 -29.03 11.31 38.41
N THR A 249 -29.97 11.86 37.68
CA THR A 249 -30.78 12.99 38.15
C THR A 249 -32.01 12.49 38.93
N ARG A 250 -32.53 13.34 39.81
CA ARG A 250 -33.77 13.05 40.53
C ARG A 250 -34.95 12.88 39.57
N GLU A 251 -34.96 13.62 38.46
CA GLU A 251 -35.98 13.51 37.41
C GLU A 251 -35.98 12.13 36.77
N GLU A 252 -34.81 11.57 36.45
CA GLU A 252 -34.68 10.20 35.93
C GLU A 252 -35.22 9.16 36.91
N ILE A 253 -34.96 9.34 38.22
CA ILE A 253 -35.46 8.43 39.27
C ILE A 253 -36.99 8.49 39.35
N VAL A 254 -37.55 9.69 39.41
CA VAL A 254 -39.01 9.87 39.51
C VAL A 254 -39.73 9.39 38.25
N ASN A 255 -39.15 9.61 37.06
CA ASN A 255 -39.70 9.12 35.79
C ASN A 255 -39.66 7.59 35.66
N ALA A 256 -38.63 6.95 36.21
CA ALA A 256 -38.52 5.49 36.22
C ALA A 256 -39.37 4.83 37.33
N CYS A 257 -39.73 5.57 38.38
CA CYS A 257 -40.69 5.18 39.42
C CYS A 257 -42.15 5.25 38.90
N GLY A 258 -42.51 4.35 37.98
CA GLY A 258 -43.89 4.17 37.50
C GLY A 258 -44.70 3.15 38.34
N VAL A 259 -46.01 3.06 38.08
CA VAL A 259 -46.93 2.07 38.66
C VAL A 259 -47.05 0.86 37.73
N GLU A 260 -47.05 -0.36 38.27
CA GLU A 260 -47.29 -1.61 37.51
C GLU A 260 -48.75 -2.08 37.65
N ASP A 261 -49.26 -2.80 36.64
CA ASP A 261 -50.64 -3.33 36.59
C ASP A 261 -51.01 -4.33 37.70
N ILE A 262 -50.04 -4.80 38.50
CA ILE A 262 -50.22 -5.92 39.45
C ILE A 262 -49.98 -5.48 40.91
N HIS A 263 -49.28 -4.37 41.15
CA HIS A 263 -48.97 -3.89 42.49
C HIS A 263 -48.99 -2.35 42.53
N ASP A 264 -49.76 -1.81 43.48
CA ASP A 264 -49.89 -0.37 43.78
C ASP A 264 -48.60 0.26 44.34
N GLY A 265 -47.49 -0.50 44.36
CA GLY A 265 -46.22 -0.22 45.03
C GLY A 265 -45.08 0.28 44.14
N THR A 266 -44.35 1.33 44.54
CA THR A 266 -43.11 1.75 43.83
C THR A 266 -42.01 0.69 43.97
N ASN A 267 -41.66 0.02 42.87
CA ASN A 267 -40.58 -0.97 42.86
C ASN A 267 -39.21 -0.30 42.60
N TYR A 268 -38.49 0.01 43.69
CA TYR A 268 -37.16 0.63 43.64
C TYR A 268 -36.12 -0.22 42.91
N SER A 269 -36.25 -1.55 42.97
CA SER A 269 -35.33 -2.45 42.27
C SER A 269 -35.51 -2.38 40.75
N ARG A 270 -36.77 -2.34 40.28
CA ARG A 270 -37.10 -2.12 38.86
C ARG A 270 -36.64 -0.73 38.40
N THR A 271 -36.92 0.30 39.19
CA THR A 271 -36.46 1.68 38.92
C THR A 271 -34.94 1.70 38.70
N ALA A 272 -34.18 1.08 39.61
CA ALA A 272 -32.73 1.00 39.50
C ALA A 272 -32.27 0.21 38.26
N CYS A 273 -32.93 -0.90 37.94
CA CYS A 273 -32.62 -1.67 36.73
C CYS A 273 -32.84 -0.85 35.45
N VAL A 274 -33.99 -0.18 35.31
CA VAL A 274 -34.33 0.62 34.12
C VAL A 274 -33.31 1.73 33.89
N ILE A 275 -32.94 2.47 34.94
CA ILE A 275 -31.95 3.55 34.84
C ILE A 275 -30.56 2.99 34.54
N ALA A 276 -30.14 1.93 35.26
CA ALA A 276 -28.82 1.33 35.05
C ALA A 276 -28.65 0.80 33.62
N VAL A 277 -29.70 0.17 33.09
CA VAL A 277 -29.76 -0.33 31.71
C VAL A 277 -29.64 0.79 30.71
N ALA A 278 -30.48 1.82 30.81
CA ALA A 278 -30.45 2.95 29.90
C ALA A 278 -29.06 3.61 29.89
N LYS A 279 -28.53 3.90 31.08
CA LYS A 279 -27.19 4.49 31.22
C LYS A 279 -26.10 3.58 30.67
N ALA A 280 -26.19 2.25 30.86
CA ALA A 280 -25.20 1.31 30.35
C ALA A 280 -25.22 1.22 28.82
N CYS A 281 -26.40 1.15 28.19
CA CYS A 281 -26.55 1.17 26.73
C CYS A 281 -25.92 2.43 26.14
N ASP A 282 -26.38 3.61 26.59
CA ASP A 282 -25.91 4.90 26.09
C ASP A 282 -24.40 5.08 26.26
N THR A 283 -23.84 4.50 27.32
CA THR A 283 -22.41 4.62 27.61
C THR A 283 -21.57 3.64 26.78
N PHE A 284 -21.97 2.39 26.62
CA PHE A 284 -21.12 1.34 26.08
C PHE A 284 -21.24 1.13 24.57
N GLU A 285 -22.39 1.42 23.97
CA GLU A 285 -22.61 1.30 22.52
C GLU A 285 -21.57 2.09 21.69
N PRO A 286 -21.25 3.37 21.98
CA PRO A 286 -20.23 4.10 21.23
C PRO A 286 -18.84 3.45 21.27
N PHE A 287 -18.47 2.85 22.41
CA PHE A 287 -17.17 2.17 22.54
C PHE A 287 -17.10 0.89 21.72
N LEU A 288 -18.23 0.21 21.52
CA LEU A 288 -18.28 -0.95 20.63
C LEU A 288 -17.98 -0.52 19.19
N HIS A 289 -18.60 0.55 18.70
CA HIS A 289 -18.32 1.10 17.37
C HIS A 289 -16.86 1.53 17.22
N GLN A 290 -16.30 2.21 18.22
CA GLN A 290 -14.90 2.64 18.22
C GLN A 290 -13.93 1.46 18.20
N LEU A 291 -14.19 0.42 19.01
CA LEU A 291 -13.38 -0.81 19.00
C LEU A 291 -13.45 -1.51 17.65
N SER A 292 -14.66 -1.66 17.11
CA SER A 292 -14.89 -2.30 15.82
C SER A 292 -14.14 -1.61 14.69
N PHE A 293 -14.25 -0.28 14.61
CA PHE A 293 -13.53 0.53 13.64
C PHE A 293 -12.01 0.37 13.78
N ARG A 294 -11.51 0.40 15.02
CA ARG A 294 -10.08 0.25 15.31
C ARG A 294 -9.53 -1.11 14.91
N LEU A 295 -10.24 -2.20 15.24
CA LEU A 295 -9.80 -3.55 14.89
C LEU A 295 -9.87 -3.79 13.38
N LEU A 296 -10.91 -3.29 12.70
CA LEU A 296 -11.01 -3.34 11.24
C LEU A 296 -9.86 -2.60 10.56
N TYR A 297 -9.49 -1.42 11.08
CA TYR A 297 -8.34 -0.67 10.59
C TYR A 297 -7.05 -1.50 10.68
N ILE A 298 -6.80 -2.15 11.83
CA ILE A 298 -5.63 -3.01 12.04
C ILE A 298 -5.63 -4.18 11.04
N LEU A 299 -6.78 -4.83 10.81
CA LEU A 299 -6.90 -5.92 9.85
C LEU A 299 -6.61 -5.47 8.41
N LYS A 300 -7.20 -4.35 7.97
CA LYS A 300 -6.97 -3.81 6.61
C LYS A 300 -5.51 -3.49 6.33
N ARG A 301 -4.74 -3.07 7.35
CA ARG A 301 -3.29 -2.82 7.22
C ARG A 301 -2.46 -4.08 6.98
N LEU A 302 -2.96 -5.25 7.34
CA LEU A 302 -2.22 -6.49 7.12
C LEU A 302 -2.04 -6.79 5.63
N SER A 303 -3.02 -6.43 4.81
CA SER A 303 -3.02 -6.64 3.36
C SER A 303 -1.80 -6.03 2.64
N PRO A 304 -1.51 -4.72 2.74
CA PRO A 304 -0.33 -4.13 2.11
C PRO A 304 1.00 -4.61 2.72
N ILE A 305 1.02 -5.00 4.01
CA ILE A 305 2.22 -5.57 4.63
C ILE A 305 2.53 -6.94 4.04
N SER A 306 1.51 -7.80 3.89
CA SER A 306 1.64 -9.12 3.27
C SER A 306 2.17 -9.01 1.84
N VAL A 307 1.63 -8.10 1.02
CA VAL A 307 2.11 -7.89 -0.37
C VAL A 307 3.58 -7.46 -0.39
N PHE A 308 3.98 -6.53 0.49
CA PHE A 308 5.39 -6.12 0.59
C PHE A 308 6.32 -7.30 0.96
N LEU A 309 5.86 -8.21 1.83
CA LEU A 309 6.64 -9.39 2.20
C LEU A 309 6.82 -10.36 1.02
N LEU A 310 5.81 -10.51 0.18
CA LEU A 310 5.90 -11.33 -1.04
C LEU A 310 6.88 -10.73 -2.04
N GLU A 311 6.83 -9.41 -2.25
CA GLU A 311 7.78 -8.70 -3.12
C GLU A 311 9.23 -8.85 -2.64
N LYS A 312 9.45 -8.81 -1.32
CA LYS A 312 10.78 -9.00 -0.72
C LYS A 312 11.34 -10.41 -0.96
N ASP A 313 10.49 -11.42 -0.97
CA ASP A 313 10.90 -12.82 -1.15
C ASP A 313 11.14 -13.18 -2.64
N GLY A 314 11.07 -12.18 -3.55
CA GLY A 314 11.31 -12.36 -4.97
C GLY A 314 10.10 -12.89 -5.74
N GLU A 315 8.94 -13.02 -5.09
CA GLU A 315 7.67 -13.30 -5.72
C GLU A 315 7.10 -12.01 -6.36
N HIS A 316 7.73 -11.58 -7.45
CA HIS A 316 7.32 -10.38 -8.16
C HIS A 316 6.08 -10.65 -9.04
N PHE A 317 4.90 -10.41 -8.47
CA PHE A 317 3.64 -10.36 -9.21
C PHE A 317 3.37 -8.99 -9.83
N SER A 318 4.40 -8.15 -10.00
CA SER A 318 4.28 -6.79 -10.56
C SER A 318 3.69 -6.75 -11.98
N SER A 319 3.77 -7.85 -12.72
CA SER A 319 3.11 -8.03 -14.02
C SER A 319 1.59 -8.25 -13.91
N HIS A 320 1.07 -8.55 -12.72
CA HIS A 320 -0.33 -8.89 -12.45
C HIS A 320 -0.91 -8.04 -11.31
N ASP A 321 -0.75 -6.72 -11.39
CA ASP A 321 -1.29 -5.74 -10.42
C ASP A 321 -2.83 -5.90 -10.21
N VAL A 322 -3.55 -6.32 -11.25
CA VAL A 322 -5.00 -6.59 -11.19
C VAL A 322 -5.32 -7.77 -10.25
N LEU A 323 -4.55 -8.86 -10.31
CA LEU A 323 -4.69 -10.00 -9.40
C LEU A 323 -4.42 -9.59 -7.95
N VAL A 324 -3.35 -8.82 -7.71
CA VAL A 324 -2.98 -8.33 -6.38
C VAL A 324 -4.12 -7.48 -5.81
N LYS A 325 -4.59 -6.49 -6.57
CA LYS A 325 -5.71 -5.61 -6.16
C LYS A 325 -6.99 -6.40 -5.90
N ARG A 326 -7.28 -7.44 -6.68
CA ARG A 326 -8.45 -8.29 -6.47
C ARG A 326 -8.36 -9.03 -5.14
N VAL A 327 -7.25 -9.71 -4.86
CA VAL A 327 -7.05 -10.44 -3.59
C VAL A 327 -7.12 -9.47 -2.39
N GLN A 328 -6.53 -8.28 -2.51
CA GLN A 328 -6.63 -7.24 -1.48
C GLN A 328 -8.08 -6.77 -1.26
N ALA A 329 -8.85 -6.59 -2.34
CA ALA A 329 -10.26 -6.19 -2.26
C ALA A 329 -11.13 -7.30 -1.64
N ALA A 330 -10.92 -8.56 -2.02
CA ALA A 330 -11.61 -9.71 -1.46
C ALA A 330 -11.33 -9.84 0.05
N PHE A 331 -10.06 -9.69 0.46
CA PHE A 331 -9.68 -9.65 1.87
C PHE A 331 -10.38 -8.51 2.64
N ASN A 332 -10.38 -7.30 2.09
CA ASN A 332 -11.01 -6.14 2.73
C ASN A 332 -12.52 -6.33 2.90
N ARG A 333 -13.20 -6.84 1.87
CA ARG A 333 -14.64 -7.16 1.94
C ARG A 333 -14.94 -8.22 2.99
N PHE A 334 -14.10 -9.26 3.08
CA PHE A 334 -14.25 -10.29 4.09
C PHE A 334 -14.05 -9.73 5.51
N ALA A 335 -13.03 -8.88 5.71
CA ALA A 335 -12.77 -8.24 7.00
C ALA A 335 -13.92 -7.32 7.43
N GLU A 336 -14.49 -6.54 6.49
CA GLU A 336 -15.67 -5.68 6.73
C GLU A 336 -16.90 -6.51 7.10
N SER A 337 -17.22 -7.56 6.34
CA SER A 337 -18.37 -8.43 6.62
C SER A 337 -18.25 -9.15 7.96
N THR A 338 -17.04 -9.64 8.28
CA THR A 338 -16.76 -10.32 9.55
C THR A 338 -16.83 -9.34 10.73
N GLU A 339 -16.30 -8.12 10.58
CA GLU A 339 -16.43 -7.07 11.59
C GLU A 339 -17.89 -6.70 11.82
N GLN A 340 -18.66 -6.47 10.76
CA GLN A 340 -20.06 -6.12 10.87
C GLN A 340 -20.85 -7.20 11.62
N SER A 341 -20.69 -8.46 11.23
CA SER A 341 -21.37 -9.58 11.92
C SER A 341 -20.94 -9.71 13.38
N CYS A 342 -19.66 -9.50 13.69
CA CYS A 342 -19.17 -9.51 15.07
C CYS A 342 -19.77 -8.37 15.89
N ARG A 343 -19.83 -7.16 15.31
CA ARG A 343 -20.40 -5.96 15.95
C ARG A 343 -21.88 -6.13 16.24
N GLU A 344 -22.66 -6.60 15.27
CA GLU A 344 -24.10 -6.87 15.43
C GLU A 344 -24.35 -7.86 16.57
N ARG A 345 -23.57 -8.95 16.64
CA ARG A 345 -23.66 -9.90 17.77
C ARG A 345 -23.33 -9.26 19.11
N CYS A 346 -22.34 -8.37 19.18
CA CYS A 346 -22.01 -7.67 20.41
C CYS A 346 -23.11 -6.68 20.83
N MET A 347 -23.75 -6.01 19.86
CA MET A 347 -24.91 -5.15 20.10
C MET A 347 -26.11 -5.95 20.61
N GLU A 348 -26.42 -7.09 19.99
CA GLU A 348 -27.48 -8.00 20.46
C GLU A 348 -27.23 -8.50 21.89
N ASP A 349 -25.97 -8.76 22.26
CA ASP A 349 -25.60 -9.14 23.63
C ASP A 349 -25.77 -7.99 24.61
N LEU A 350 -25.39 -6.77 24.22
CA LEU A 350 -25.58 -5.58 25.04
C LEU A 350 -27.08 -5.33 25.26
N GLU A 351 -27.89 -5.41 24.20
CA GLU A 351 -29.35 -5.30 24.26
C GLU A 351 -30.01 -6.42 25.07
N SER A 352 -29.58 -7.67 24.92
CA SER A 352 -30.17 -8.80 25.64
C SER A 352 -29.81 -8.79 27.13
N THR A 353 -28.56 -8.46 27.47
CA THR A 353 -28.10 -8.30 28.86
C THR A 353 -28.91 -7.20 29.55
N THR A 354 -29.25 -6.16 28.82
CA THR A 354 -30.00 -5.02 29.35
C THR A 354 -31.52 -5.22 29.32
N ARG A 355 -32.04 -6.11 28.47
CA ARG A 355 -33.48 -6.47 28.39
C ARG A 355 -33.96 -7.37 29.53
N TYR A 356 -33.12 -8.28 30.03
CA TYR A 356 -33.48 -9.25 31.07
C TYR A 356 -32.61 -9.12 32.34
N VAL A 357 -32.39 -7.90 32.83
CA VAL A 357 -31.67 -7.68 34.09
C VAL A 357 -32.48 -8.25 35.26
N THR A 358 -32.23 -9.51 35.57
CA THR A 358 -32.60 -10.13 36.83
C THR A 358 -31.50 -9.87 37.83
N TRP A 359 -31.88 -9.46 39.04
CA TRP A 359 -30.98 -9.18 40.18
C TRP A 359 -29.94 -10.29 40.44
N SER A 360 -30.23 -11.52 40.00
CA SER A 360 -29.41 -12.71 40.17
C SER A 360 -28.19 -12.80 39.26
N LEU A 361 -28.13 -12.12 38.11
CA LEU A 361 -27.02 -12.31 37.14
C LEU A 361 -25.69 -11.67 37.59
N HIS A 362 -25.75 -10.61 38.40
CA HIS A 362 -24.60 -9.74 38.72
C HIS A 362 -24.08 -9.91 40.16
N ASN A 363 -24.45 -10.99 40.84
CA ASN A 363 -24.41 -11.09 42.30
C ASN A 363 -23.07 -11.61 42.90
N LYS A 364 -21.92 -11.14 42.38
CA LYS A 364 -20.62 -11.42 43.03
C LYS A 364 -20.39 -10.58 44.31
N ASN A 365 -21.23 -9.59 44.59
CA ASN A 365 -21.02 -8.61 45.67
C ASN A 365 -22.15 -8.55 46.74
N ARG A 366 -22.84 -9.67 46.99
CA ARG A 366 -23.94 -9.76 47.97
C ARG A 366 -23.53 -9.34 49.39
N ALA A 367 -22.27 -9.56 49.76
CA ALA A 367 -21.75 -9.19 51.08
C ALA A 367 -21.60 -7.67 51.26
N GLY A 368 -21.08 -6.96 50.23
CA GLY A 368 -20.92 -5.51 50.27
C GLY A 368 -22.25 -4.76 50.27
N LEU A 369 -23.23 -5.24 49.50
CA LEU A 369 -24.57 -4.64 49.49
C LEU A 369 -25.35 -4.90 50.79
N ARG A 370 -25.22 -6.09 51.41
CA ARG A 370 -25.79 -6.36 52.74
C ARG A 370 -25.20 -5.43 53.79
N HIS A 371 -23.87 -5.30 53.83
CA HIS A 371 -23.20 -4.36 54.74
C HIS A 371 -23.64 -2.91 54.52
N PHE A 372 -23.87 -2.51 53.27
CA PHE A 372 -24.36 -1.18 52.90
C PHE A 372 -25.82 -0.96 53.31
N LEU A 373 -26.71 -1.92 53.06
CA LEU A 373 -28.13 -1.87 53.47
C LEU A 373 -28.27 -1.89 55.00
N ASP A 374 -27.47 -2.71 55.70
CA ASP A 374 -27.42 -2.74 57.17
C ASP A 374 -26.91 -1.40 57.75
N SER A 375 -26.04 -0.69 57.02
CA SER A 375 -25.56 0.64 57.40
C SER A 375 -26.63 1.74 57.27
N PHE A 376 -27.74 1.53 56.55
CA PHE A 376 -28.90 2.45 56.58
C PHE A 376 -29.84 2.17 57.75
N VAL A 377 -29.82 0.95 58.28
CA VAL A 377 -30.63 0.55 59.44
C VAL A 377 -29.95 0.98 60.76
N ALA A 378 -28.62 1.09 60.77
CA ALA A 378 -27.84 1.35 61.98
C ALA A 378 -27.66 2.82 62.49
N PRO A 379 -27.85 3.93 61.74
CA PRO A 379 -27.43 5.24 62.26
C PRO A 379 -28.43 6.03 63.11
N GLU A 380 -29.64 5.52 63.41
CA GLU A 380 -30.66 6.31 64.16
C GLU A 380 -30.89 5.88 65.62
N GLN A 381 -30.10 4.94 66.16
CA GLN A 381 -30.20 4.54 67.58
C GLN A 381 -29.22 5.27 68.52
N LEU A 382 -28.36 6.16 68.03
CA LEU A 382 -27.33 6.82 68.85
C LEU A 382 -27.63 8.27 69.29
N CYS A 383 -28.85 8.77 69.04
CA CYS A 383 -29.28 10.10 69.50
C CYS A 383 -30.54 10.04 70.38
N ALA A 384 -30.52 9.22 71.43
CA ALA A 384 -31.39 9.39 72.58
C ALA A 384 -30.72 8.77 73.81
N ASN A 385 -30.57 9.58 74.87
CA ASN A 385 -30.13 9.25 76.23
C ASN A 385 -28.67 9.59 76.57
N THR A 386 -28.38 10.90 76.60
CA THR A 386 -27.53 11.46 77.65
C THR A 386 -28.28 11.49 78.99
N HIS A 387 -27.55 11.19 80.07
CA HIS A 387 -27.91 11.18 81.50
C HIS A 387 -28.41 9.84 82.06
N THR A 388 -27.52 9.04 82.66
CA THR A 388 -27.21 9.04 84.11
C THR A 388 -26.10 8.03 84.41
N ALA A 389 -25.26 8.36 85.39
CA ALA A 389 -24.12 7.59 85.85
C ALA A 389 -24.55 6.35 86.65
N HIS A 390 -23.79 5.26 86.58
CA HIS A 390 -23.01 4.73 87.72
C HIS A 390 -22.21 3.46 87.32
N SER A 391 -21.07 3.33 87.99
CA SER A 391 -19.97 2.38 87.83
C SER A 391 -20.22 0.97 88.40
N ALA A 392 -19.59 -0.04 87.80
CA ALA A 392 -18.84 -1.17 88.42
C ALA A 392 -18.76 -2.32 87.38
N GLY A 393 -17.59 -2.72 86.88
CA GLY A 393 -16.73 -3.75 87.49
C GLY A 393 -16.83 -5.06 86.66
N LEU A 394 -15.88 -5.33 85.76
CA LEU A 394 -14.81 -6.36 85.89
C LEU A 394 -15.31 -7.82 86.04
N HIS A 395 -15.19 -8.63 84.96
CA HIS A 395 -14.44 -9.91 84.89
C HIS A 395 -14.64 -10.58 83.51
N GLU A 396 -13.58 -10.80 82.73
CA GLU A 396 -12.81 -12.07 82.54
C GLU A 396 -13.62 -13.21 81.89
N GLN A 397 -13.39 -13.60 80.63
CA GLN A 397 -12.24 -14.26 79.99
C GLN A 397 -12.20 -15.79 80.25
N SER A 398 -12.49 -16.60 79.21
CA SER A 398 -11.89 -17.93 78.88
C SER A 398 -12.76 -18.64 77.81
N THR A 399 -12.34 -18.82 76.55
CA THR A 399 -11.45 -19.85 75.94
C THR A 399 -11.98 -21.31 75.90
N GLY A 400 -11.94 -21.90 74.70
CA GLY A 400 -12.00 -23.36 74.41
C GLY A 400 -13.10 -23.71 73.40
N LEU A 401 -12.88 -23.74 72.07
CA LEU A 401 -12.20 -24.74 71.20
C LEU A 401 -12.74 -26.18 71.27
N ASN A 402 -13.29 -26.63 70.11
CA ASN A 402 -13.27 -27.98 69.50
C ASN A 402 -14.07 -29.09 70.22
N ASP A 403 -14.67 -30.10 69.57
CA ASP A 403 -14.73 -30.54 68.18
C ASP A 403 -15.90 -31.55 68.05
N SER A 404 -16.37 -31.72 66.82
CA SER A 404 -16.79 -32.99 66.21
C SER A 404 -18.12 -33.72 66.54
N LYS A 405 -18.76 -34.06 65.40
CA LYS A 405 -19.63 -35.21 65.06
C LYS A 405 -21.12 -35.17 65.43
N GLN A 406 -22.00 -35.02 64.43
CA GLN A 406 -22.55 -36.07 63.53
C GLN A 406 -23.62 -36.90 64.24
N ASP A 407 -24.90 -36.59 64.03
CA ASP A 407 -25.81 -37.48 63.29
C ASP A 407 -27.25 -36.94 63.24
N ARG A 408 -27.83 -37.02 62.03
CA ARG A 408 -29.27 -36.97 61.72
C ARG A 408 -29.88 -38.35 62.08
N PRO A 409 -31.17 -38.51 62.42
CA PRO A 409 -32.24 -38.16 61.45
C PRO A 409 -33.64 -37.77 61.98
N LYS A 410 -34.37 -37.12 61.06
CA LYS A 410 -35.82 -37.17 60.72
C LYS A 410 -36.89 -37.43 61.79
N GLY A 411 -37.96 -36.62 61.70
CA GLY A 411 -39.34 -36.95 62.10
C GLY A 411 -39.98 -35.81 62.90
N GLU A 412 -40.57 -34.82 62.24
CA GLU A 412 -42.03 -34.69 62.01
C GLU A 412 -42.85 -34.22 63.22
N LEU A 413 -43.45 -33.04 63.02
CA LEU A 413 -44.72 -32.51 63.50
C LEU A 413 -45.15 -32.78 64.95
N LYS A 414 -45.32 -31.69 65.70
CA LYS A 414 -46.64 -31.33 66.27
C LYS A 414 -46.74 -29.86 66.67
N SER A 415 -47.81 -29.25 66.17
CA SER A 415 -48.35 -27.95 66.54
C SER A 415 -49.04 -27.99 67.91
N SER A 416 -48.99 -26.88 68.65
CA SER A 416 -50.12 -26.19 69.32
C SER A 416 -49.53 -25.22 70.35
N HIS A 417 -49.53 -23.91 70.04
CA HIS A 417 -50.51 -22.91 70.53
C HIS A 417 -50.42 -22.60 72.02
N THR A 418 -49.94 -21.39 72.33
CA THR A 418 -50.59 -20.30 73.12
C THR A 418 -49.48 -19.33 73.55
N SER A 419 -49.29 -18.23 72.82
CA SER A 419 -49.85 -16.89 73.12
C SER A 419 -49.39 -16.34 74.46
N ASP A 420 -48.29 -15.58 74.44
CA ASP A 420 -48.14 -14.43 75.32
C ASP A 420 -47.59 -13.24 74.54
N SER A 421 -48.42 -12.20 74.53
CA SER A 421 -48.26 -10.92 73.89
C SER A 421 -47.26 -10.03 74.63
N ASN A 422 -46.30 -9.47 73.90
CA ASN A 422 -45.70 -8.18 74.25
C ASN A 422 -45.40 -7.39 72.96
N PRO A 423 -46.00 -6.20 72.75
CA PRO A 423 -45.81 -5.41 71.54
C PRO A 423 -44.64 -4.44 71.74
N SER A 424 -43.49 -4.74 71.11
CA SER A 424 -42.38 -3.76 71.03
C SER A 424 -41.67 -3.75 69.67
N GLY A 425 -42.33 -4.25 68.62
CA GLY A 425 -41.85 -4.17 67.22
C GLY A 425 -42.48 -3.05 66.38
N GLY A 426 -43.47 -2.33 66.91
CA GLY A 426 -44.36 -1.50 66.09
C GLY A 426 -43.75 -0.22 65.51
N VAL A 427 -42.70 0.35 66.10
CA VAL A 427 -42.22 1.70 65.71
C VAL A 427 -41.39 1.70 64.42
N SER A 428 -40.68 0.60 64.13
CA SER A 428 -39.91 0.43 62.90
C SER A 428 -40.80 0.06 61.71
N GLU A 429 -41.79 -0.81 61.91
CA GLU A 429 -42.74 -1.19 60.84
C GLU A 429 -43.69 -0.04 60.49
N THR A 430 -44.23 0.69 61.47
CA THR A 430 -45.13 1.83 61.19
C THR A 430 -44.42 2.97 60.47
N ARG A 431 -43.15 3.27 60.76
CA ARG A 431 -42.37 4.29 60.02
C ARG A 431 -42.02 3.88 58.59
N LEU A 432 -41.82 2.59 58.36
CA LEU A 432 -41.55 2.05 57.02
C LEU A 432 -42.83 2.02 56.18
N VAL A 433 -43.98 1.73 56.82
CA VAL A 433 -45.32 1.86 56.25
C VAL A 433 -45.66 3.32 55.94
N ASP A 434 -45.36 4.27 56.83
CA ASP A 434 -45.56 5.71 56.57
C ASP A 434 -44.63 6.27 55.48
N LEU A 435 -43.39 5.76 55.37
CA LEU A 435 -42.46 6.10 54.27
C LEU A 435 -42.92 5.49 52.94
N LEU A 436 -43.48 4.29 52.97
CA LEU A 436 -44.11 3.66 51.82
C LEU A 436 -45.36 4.46 51.41
N ASP A 437 -46.33 4.68 52.29
CA ASP A 437 -47.57 5.41 52.00
C ASP A 437 -47.34 6.85 51.49
N ASN A 438 -46.33 7.57 52.02
CA ASN A 438 -45.97 8.90 51.50
C ASN A 438 -45.30 8.86 50.12
N THR A 439 -44.61 7.78 49.79
CA THR A 439 -44.03 7.60 48.44
C THR A 439 -45.08 7.15 47.43
N LEU A 440 -46.05 6.33 47.89
CA LEU A 440 -47.14 5.75 47.09
C LEU A 440 -48.17 6.80 46.67
N TRP A 441 -48.58 7.68 47.58
CA TRP A 441 -49.71 8.60 47.31
C TRP A 441 -49.29 10.04 46.97
N ASN A 442 -48.09 10.50 47.39
CA ASN A 442 -47.67 11.89 47.21
C ASN A 442 -46.52 12.10 46.20
N ARG A 443 -46.00 11.04 45.56
CA ARG A 443 -44.79 11.07 44.70
C ARG A 443 -43.58 11.79 45.33
N ARG A 444 -43.57 11.96 46.66
CA ARG A 444 -42.47 12.59 47.39
C ARG A 444 -41.46 11.52 47.77
N LEU A 445 -40.47 11.31 46.90
CA LEU A 445 -39.32 10.46 47.22
C LEU A 445 -38.62 10.98 48.47
N ALA A 446 -38.57 10.15 49.51
CA ALA A 446 -37.78 10.43 50.70
C ALA A 446 -36.28 10.41 50.36
N PRO A 447 -35.44 11.28 50.95
CA PRO A 447 -33.99 11.30 50.67
C PRO A 447 -33.28 9.94 50.89
N SER A 448 -33.82 9.09 51.76
CA SER A 448 -33.33 7.71 51.98
C SER A 448 -33.62 6.78 50.80
N SER A 449 -34.81 6.88 50.19
CA SER A 449 -35.22 6.08 49.01
C SER A 449 -34.43 6.47 47.74
N GLU A 450 -34.12 7.76 47.58
CA GLU A 450 -33.29 8.26 46.47
C GLU A 450 -31.86 7.70 46.54
N ARG A 451 -31.27 7.70 47.75
CA ARG A 451 -29.93 7.12 48.00
C ARG A 451 -29.89 5.62 47.76
N LEU A 452 -30.97 4.91 48.11
CA LEU A 452 -31.08 3.48 47.85
C LEU A 452 -31.06 3.20 46.34
N VAL A 453 -31.93 3.85 45.57
CA VAL A 453 -31.97 3.70 44.10
C VAL A 453 -30.61 4.04 43.49
N TYR A 454 -29.99 5.14 43.93
CA TYR A 454 -28.66 5.56 43.45
C TYR A 454 -27.60 4.46 43.65
N ALA A 455 -27.50 3.90 44.85
CA ALA A 455 -26.54 2.83 45.13
C ALA A 455 -26.81 1.57 44.31
N LEU A 456 -28.09 1.21 44.10
CA LEU A 456 -28.47 0.07 43.29
C LEU A 456 -28.13 0.26 41.81
N VAL A 457 -28.37 1.46 41.26
CA VAL A 457 -28.00 1.78 39.87
C VAL A 457 -26.50 1.64 39.68
N HIS A 458 -25.67 2.18 40.58
CA HIS A 458 -24.22 2.07 40.50
C HIS A 458 -23.73 0.62 40.54
N GLN A 459 -24.33 -0.21 41.41
CA GLN A 459 -23.97 -1.62 41.53
C GLN A 459 -24.36 -2.44 40.30
N ILE A 460 -25.56 -2.20 39.74
CA ILE A 460 -26.04 -2.87 38.52
C ILE A 460 -25.20 -2.43 37.31
N PHE A 461 -24.95 -1.12 37.16
CA PHE A 461 -24.10 -0.57 36.11
C PHE A 461 -22.69 -1.18 36.14
N HIS A 462 -22.10 -1.30 37.33
CA HIS A 462 -20.79 -1.95 37.49
C HIS A 462 -20.84 -3.43 37.04
N GLY A 463 -21.90 -4.16 37.41
CA GLY A 463 -22.11 -5.53 36.95
C GLY A 463 -22.20 -5.66 35.43
N ILE A 464 -23.00 -4.80 34.79
CA ILE A 464 -23.16 -4.76 33.33
C ILE A 464 -21.82 -4.44 32.66
N LYS A 465 -21.04 -3.50 33.20
CA LYS A 465 -19.71 -3.14 32.69
C LYS A 465 -18.75 -4.32 32.66
N GLU A 466 -18.62 -5.04 33.78
CA GLU A 466 -17.73 -6.21 33.87
C GLU A 466 -18.16 -7.32 32.91
N HIS A 467 -19.47 -7.55 32.78
CA HIS A 467 -20.00 -8.50 31.81
C HIS A 467 -19.69 -8.07 30.38
N PHE A 468 -20.00 -6.82 30.02
CA PHE A 468 -19.76 -6.23 28.70
C PHE A 468 -18.30 -6.32 28.28
N LEU A 469 -17.35 -6.05 29.18
CA LEU A 469 -15.92 -6.16 28.90
C LEU A 469 -15.53 -7.58 28.50
N VAL A 470 -15.94 -8.57 29.30
CA VAL A 470 -15.59 -9.98 29.07
C VAL A 470 -16.27 -10.52 27.82
N THR A 471 -17.55 -10.23 27.62
CA THR A 471 -18.28 -10.72 26.44
C THR A 471 -17.79 -10.08 25.16
N THR A 472 -17.57 -8.76 25.14
CA THR A 472 -17.08 -8.04 23.96
C THR A 472 -15.71 -8.58 23.52
N GLU A 473 -14.77 -8.72 24.46
CA GLU A 473 -13.44 -9.25 24.14
C GLU A 473 -13.51 -10.70 23.62
N LEU A 474 -14.28 -11.57 24.29
CA LEU A 474 -14.47 -12.94 23.85
C LEU A 474 -15.06 -12.98 22.44
N LYS A 475 -16.07 -12.15 22.16
CA LYS A 475 -16.73 -12.10 20.86
C LYS A 475 -15.81 -11.60 19.76
N PHE A 476 -15.04 -10.54 19.96
CA PHE A 476 -14.08 -10.11 18.95
C PHE A 476 -13.00 -11.18 18.70
N ASN A 477 -12.54 -11.88 19.72
CA ASN A 477 -11.59 -12.98 19.51
C ASN A 477 -12.22 -14.16 18.74
N CYS A 478 -13.44 -14.57 19.09
CA CYS A 478 -14.10 -15.75 18.49
C CYS A 478 -14.79 -15.47 17.15
N PHE A 479 -15.29 -14.26 16.92
CA PHE A 479 -16.11 -13.90 15.76
C PHE A 479 -15.48 -12.87 14.82
N LEU A 480 -14.39 -12.20 15.22
CA LEU A 480 -13.57 -11.40 14.29
C LEU A 480 -12.24 -12.08 14.00
N LEU A 481 -11.43 -12.35 15.03
CA LEU A 481 -10.08 -12.87 14.84
C LEU A 481 -10.08 -14.32 14.33
N MET A 482 -10.89 -15.21 14.91
CA MET A 482 -10.88 -16.61 14.47
C MET A 482 -11.38 -16.84 13.04
N PRO A 483 -12.46 -16.22 12.57
CA PRO A 483 -12.85 -16.33 11.17
C PRO A 483 -11.78 -15.84 10.20
N ILE A 484 -11.01 -14.80 10.56
CA ILE A 484 -9.87 -14.32 9.79
C ILE A 484 -8.74 -15.36 9.73
N VAL A 485 -8.55 -16.15 10.77
CA VAL A 485 -7.52 -17.19 10.81
C VAL A 485 -7.98 -18.48 10.12
N ASP A 486 -9.21 -18.92 10.35
CA ASP A 486 -9.67 -20.26 9.97
C ASP A 486 -10.47 -20.28 8.65
N LYS A 487 -11.31 -19.26 8.41
CA LYS A 487 -12.27 -19.26 7.28
C LYS A 487 -11.78 -18.47 6.08
N LEU A 488 -10.95 -17.45 6.31
CA LEU A 488 -10.45 -16.57 5.25
C LEU A 488 -9.78 -17.35 4.12
N ALA A 489 -8.98 -18.37 4.44
CA ALA A 489 -8.26 -19.15 3.45
C ALA A 489 -9.19 -19.91 2.49
N ALA A 490 -10.30 -20.45 3.00
CA ALA A 490 -11.28 -21.14 2.17
C ALA A 490 -12.06 -20.15 1.30
N LEU A 491 -12.51 -19.03 1.88
CA LEU A 491 -13.35 -18.06 1.17
C LEU A 491 -12.59 -17.27 0.11
N LEU A 492 -11.32 -16.94 0.35
CA LEU A 492 -10.48 -16.32 -0.68
C LEU A 492 -10.19 -17.29 -1.83
N ARG A 493 -10.06 -18.59 -1.53
CA ARG A 493 -9.90 -19.62 -2.56
C ARG A 493 -11.17 -19.77 -3.41
N GLU A 494 -12.34 -19.82 -2.77
CA GLU A 494 -13.63 -19.87 -3.47
C GLU A 494 -13.86 -18.62 -4.33
N ASP A 495 -13.57 -17.41 -3.83
CA ASP A 495 -13.66 -16.17 -4.63
C ASP A 495 -12.73 -16.19 -5.85
N LEU A 496 -11.51 -16.72 -5.67
CA LEU A 496 -10.53 -16.84 -6.76
C LEU A 496 -10.94 -17.91 -7.78
N GLU A 497 -11.45 -19.06 -7.33
CA GLU A 497 -11.90 -20.14 -8.20
C GLU A 497 -13.16 -19.75 -8.99
N SER A 498 -14.13 -19.10 -8.35
CA SER A 498 -15.29 -18.50 -9.05
C SER A 498 -14.83 -17.51 -10.12
N ALA A 499 -13.84 -16.67 -9.80
CA ALA A 499 -13.31 -15.71 -10.76
C ALA A 499 -12.64 -16.38 -11.97
N PHE A 500 -11.99 -17.54 -11.77
CA PHE A 500 -11.39 -18.32 -12.84
C PHE A 500 -12.41 -18.98 -13.77
N GLU A 501 -13.65 -19.20 -13.30
CA GLU A 501 -14.75 -19.73 -14.10
C GLU A 501 -15.46 -18.63 -14.91
N ASP A 502 -15.56 -17.42 -14.35
CA ASP A 502 -16.26 -16.30 -14.98
C ASP A 502 -15.47 -15.66 -16.13
N ASP A 503 -14.30 -15.08 -15.85
CA ASP A 503 -13.48 -14.40 -16.86
C ASP A 503 -12.02 -14.21 -16.40
N LEU A 504 -11.11 -15.00 -16.97
CA LEU A 504 -9.67 -14.90 -16.71
C LEU A 504 -9.06 -13.58 -17.22
N ASP A 505 -9.67 -12.99 -18.24
CA ASP A 505 -9.19 -11.75 -18.83
C ASP A 505 -9.39 -10.58 -17.85
N SER A 506 -10.45 -10.63 -17.04
CA SER A 506 -10.69 -9.69 -15.95
C SER A 506 -9.63 -9.74 -14.83
N ILE A 507 -8.95 -10.88 -14.65
CA ILE A 507 -8.00 -11.09 -13.54
C ILE A 507 -6.56 -10.77 -13.98
N PHE A 508 -6.19 -11.19 -15.18
CA PHE A 508 -4.82 -11.12 -15.66
C PHE A 508 -4.62 -10.15 -16.82
N SER A 509 -5.68 -9.55 -17.38
CA SER A 509 -5.62 -8.73 -18.59
C SER A 509 -4.87 -9.46 -19.73
N VAL A 510 -5.20 -10.74 -19.94
CA VAL A 510 -4.44 -11.64 -20.82
C VAL A 510 -4.46 -11.11 -22.25
N THR A 511 -5.58 -10.58 -22.73
CA THR A 511 -5.69 -9.97 -24.06
C THR A 511 -4.78 -8.76 -24.25
N GLU A 512 -4.75 -7.82 -23.30
CA GLU A 512 -3.88 -6.64 -23.36
C GLU A 512 -2.40 -7.03 -23.27
N LEU A 513 -2.05 -7.91 -22.32
CA LEU A 513 -0.67 -8.41 -22.17
C LEU A 513 -0.22 -9.19 -23.40
N ARG A 514 -1.07 -10.06 -23.96
CA ARG A 514 -0.79 -10.84 -25.16
C ARG A 514 -0.65 -9.94 -26.38
N HIS A 515 -1.46 -8.88 -26.49
CA HIS A 515 -1.33 -7.90 -27.56
C HIS A 515 -0.02 -7.12 -27.47
N SER A 516 0.31 -6.59 -26.28
CA SER A 516 1.54 -5.83 -26.02
C SER A 516 2.80 -6.67 -26.24
N LEU A 517 2.85 -7.88 -25.67
CA LEU A 517 3.95 -8.82 -25.90
C LEU A 517 4.00 -9.29 -27.36
N GLY A 518 2.85 -9.50 -28.00
CA GLY A 518 2.75 -9.83 -29.41
C GLY A 518 3.26 -8.72 -30.33
N GLN A 519 3.04 -7.46 -29.99
CA GLN A 519 3.61 -6.31 -30.69
C GLN A 519 5.12 -6.25 -30.51
N LYS A 520 5.62 -6.33 -29.28
CA LYS A 520 7.07 -6.38 -28.99
C LYS A 520 7.77 -7.52 -29.71
N LYS A 521 7.13 -8.70 -29.77
CA LYS A 521 7.63 -9.85 -30.52
C LYS A 521 7.79 -9.51 -32.01
N ARG A 522 6.76 -8.94 -32.63
CA ARG A 522 6.78 -8.54 -34.05
C ARG A 522 7.86 -7.50 -34.33
N GLU A 523 8.00 -6.50 -33.47
CA GLU A 523 9.04 -5.47 -33.59
C GLU A 523 10.45 -6.06 -33.53
N LEU A 524 10.72 -6.94 -32.55
CA LEU A 524 12.01 -7.64 -32.43
C LEU A 524 12.30 -8.58 -33.61
N GLU A 525 11.28 -9.24 -34.16
CA GLU A 525 11.43 -10.06 -35.37
C GLU A 525 11.77 -9.23 -36.61
N ILE A 526 11.17 -8.05 -36.75
CA ILE A 526 11.48 -7.11 -37.83
C ILE A 526 12.92 -6.59 -37.67
N GLU A 527 13.30 -6.18 -36.46
CA GLU A 527 14.65 -5.72 -36.14
C GLU A 527 15.69 -6.81 -36.47
N LEU A 528 15.47 -8.06 -36.03
CA LEU A 528 16.37 -9.18 -36.35
C LEU A 528 16.50 -9.43 -37.86
N LYS A 529 15.39 -9.34 -38.61
CA LYS A 529 15.43 -9.46 -40.08
C LYS A 529 16.23 -8.33 -40.71
N GLN A 530 16.07 -7.09 -40.23
CA GLN A 530 16.83 -5.93 -40.71
C GLN A 530 18.33 -6.07 -40.40
N MET A 531 18.67 -6.46 -39.18
CA MET A 531 20.06 -6.70 -38.77
C MET A 531 20.72 -7.80 -39.58
N LYS A 532 20.00 -8.89 -39.86
CA LYS A 532 20.50 -9.98 -40.72
C LYS A 532 20.78 -9.51 -42.13
N ARG A 533 19.84 -8.78 -42.75
CA ARG A 533 20.02 -8.18 -44.08
C ARG A 533 21.20 -7.20 -44.10
N LEU A 534 21.36 -6.40 -43.05
CA LEU A 534 22.45 -5.43 -42.95
C LEU A 534 23.80 -6.15 -42.84
N LYS A 535 23.90 -7.20 -42.02
CA LYS A 535 25.07 -8.08 -41.95
C LYS A 535 25.43 -8.66 -43.32
N GLU A 536 24.45 -9.25 -44.01
CA GLU A 536 24.65 -9.81 -45.35
C GLU A 536 25.19 -8.75 -46.33
N LYS A 537 24.59 -7.55 -46.36
CA LYS A 537 25.08 -6.43 -47.18
C LYS A 537 26.52 -6.03 -46.85
N PHE A 538 26.86 -5.84 -45.57
CA PHE A 538 28.23 -5.49 -45.18
C PHE A 538 29.23 -6.56 -45.60
N THR A 539 28.88 -7.85 -45.44
CA THR A 539 29.73 -8.95 -45.87
C THR A 539 29.89 -9.04 -47.39
N GLU A 540 28.83 -8.78 -48.16
CA GLU A 540 28.87 -8.81 -49.62
C GLU A 540 29.73 -7.67 -50.18
N ILE A 541 29.54 -6.45 -49.67
CA ILE A 541 30.34 -5.28 -50.07
C ILE A 541 31.81 -5.50 -49.69
N ASN A 542 32.09 -6.03 -48.49
CA ASN A 542 33.46 -6.35 -48.09
C ASN A 542 34.11 -7.37 -49.03
N LYS A 543 33.38 -8.42 -49.44
CA LYS A 543 33.87 -9.39 -50.44
C LYS A 543 34.17 -8.72 -51.79
N LYS A 544 33.27 -7.86 -52.27
CA LYS A 544 33.44 -7.12 -53.53
C LYS A 544 34.67 -6.20 -53.48
N LEU A 545 34.83 -5.41 -52.43
CA LEU A 545 35.96 -4.48 -52.27
C LEU A 545 37.30 -5.22 -52.17
N ASN A 546 37.38 -6.30 -51.38
CA ASN A 546 38.59 -7.11 -51.31
C ASN A 546 38.93 -7.76 -52.67
N SER A 547 37.92 -8.19 -53.44
CA SER A 547 38.15 -8.76 -54.78
C SER A 547 38.65 -7.73 -55.80
N LEU A 548 38.27 -6.47 -55.66
CA LEU A 548 38.72 -5.37 -56.52
C LEU A 548 40.15 -4.94 -56.17
N GLN A 549 40.52 -4.93 -54.89
CA GLN A 549 41.90 -4.68 -54.45
C GLN A 549 42.89 -5.73 -54.99
N VAL A 550 42.52 -7.02 -54.95
CA VAL A 550 43.35 -8.10 -55.48
C VAL A 550 43.56 -7.98 -57.00
N ARG A 551 42.60 -7.39 -57.73
CA ARG A 551 42.72 -7.12 -59.18
C ARG A 551 43.50 -5.86 -59.54
N GLN A 552 43.70 -4.94 -58.60
CA GLN A 552 44.49 -3.72 -58.81
C GLN A 552 45.97 -3.91 -58.44
N GLN A 553 46.30 -4.98 -57.71
CA GLN A 553 47.68 -5.34 -57.31
C GLN A 553 48.31 -6.43 -58.19
N ALA A 554 47.55 -7.00 -59.13
CA ALA A 554 48.02 -7.91 -60.18
C ALA A 554 47.98 -7.18 -61.52
#